data_AF-A0A841BSY2-F1
#
_entry.id   AF-A0A841BSY2-F1
#
_cell.length_a   1.000
_cell.length_b   1.000
_cell.length_c   1.000
_cell.angle_alpha   90.00
_cell.angle_beta   90.00
_cell.angle_gamma   90.00
#
_symmetry.space_group_name_H-M   'P 1'
#
loop_
_entity.id
_entity.type
_entity.pdbx_description
1 polymer ?
#
loop_
_entity_poly.entity_id
_entity_poly.type
_entity_poly.pdbx_seq_one_letter_code
_entity_poly.pdbx_strand_id
1 'polypeptide(L)' 'MEPHHRLGDERDAERGLRGLVGAGSTQVSVSAAMRARDAARPTAEDLARAEEELVIVRRHWVPREELPRR' A
#
# COMPACT_ATOMS: atom_id res chain seq x y z
N MET A 1 42.98 1.04 4.39
CA MET A 1 41.67 1.23 5.03
C MET A 1 40.92 2.23 4.14
N GLU A 2 40.16 1.73 3.17
CA GLU A 2 39.48 2.56 2.16
C GLU A 2 38.09 3.00 2.68
N PRO A 3 37.66 4.24 2.47
CA PRO A 3 36.41 4.75 3.01
C PRO A 3 35.24 4.54 2.03
N HIS A 4 34.36 3.59 2.33
CA HIS A 4 33.09 3.40 1.60
C HIS A 4 31.94 4.16 2.30
N HIS A 5 31.84 5.48 2.13
CA HIS A 5 30.69 6.21 2.70
C HIS A 5 30.05 7.32 1.84
N ARG A 6 30.46 7.51 0.58
CA ARG A 6 29.90 8.59 -0.26
C ARG A 6 28.69 8.22 -1.13
N LEU A 7 28.49 6.92 -1.43
CA LEU A 7 27.45 6.45 -2.36
C LEU A 7 26.07 6.18 -1.71
N GLY A 8 25.98 6.16 -0.38
CA GLY A 8 24.71 5.97 0.34
C GLY A 8 23.90 7.27 0.41
N ASP A 9 24.58 8.37 0.74
CA ASP A 9 24.01 9.70 0.93
C ASP A 9 23.37 10.26 -0.36
N GLU A 10 24.00 10.04 -1.51
CA GLU A 10 23.46 10.47 -2.82
C GLU A 10 22.18 9.72 -3.21
N ARG A 11 22.09 8.41 -2.89
CA ARG A 11 20.90 7.59 -3.18
C ARG A 11 19.73 7.93 -2.26
N ASP A 12 20.03 8.28 -1.02
CA ASP A 12 19.03 8.72 -0.04
C ASP A 12 18.52 10.13 -0.38
N ALA A 13 19.38 11.02 -0.85
CA ALA A 13 19.00 12.34 -1.37
C ALA A 13 18.11 12.24 -2.63
N GLU A 14 18.43 11.36 -3.58
CA GLU A 14 17.62 11.14 -4.79
C GLU A 14 16.24 10.53 -4.47
N ARG A 15 16.17 9.63 -3.48
CA ARG A 15 14.90 9.07 -2.95
C ARG A 15 14.02 10.15 -2.31
N GLY A 16 14.62 11.12 -1.63
CA GLY A 16 13.93 12.28 -1.06
C GLY A 16 13.34 13.21 -2.14
N LEU A 17 14.13 13.49 -3.18
CA LEU A 17 13.72 14.34 -4.32
C LEU A 17 12.58 13.73 -5.16
N ARG A 18 12.57 12.40 -5.37
CA ARG A 18 11.46 11.71 -6.04
C ARG A 18 10.15 11.71 -5.24
N GLY A 19 10.22 11.98 -3.93
CA GLY A 19 9.04 12.16 -3.08
C GLY A 19 8.44 13.58 -3.11
N LEU A 20 9.15 14.56 -3.69
CA LEU A 20 8.73 15.96 -3.74
C LEU A 20 7.93 16.32 -5.02
N VAL A 21 7.92 15.48 -6.05
CA VAL A 21 7.20 15.71 -7.32
C VAL A 21 6.24 14.54 -7.59
N GLY A 22 4.99 14.66 -7.10
CA GLY A 22 3.94 13.63 -7.17
C GLY A 22 3.51 13.13 -5.79
N ALA A 23 2.50 12.25 -5.72
CA ALA A 23 2.16 11.54 -4.48
C ALA A 23 3.45 10.83 -4.01
N GLY A 24 4.04 11.32 -2.91
CA GLY A 24 5.45 11.09 -2.57
C GLY A 24 5.90 9.63 -2.50
N SER A 25 7.19 9.42 -2.25
CA SER A 25 7.78 8.08 -2.26
C SER A 25 7.12 7.19 -1.19
N THR A 26 6.57 6.06 -1.62
CA THR A 26 6.02 5.04 -0.72
C THR A 26 7.11 4.56 0.24
N GLN A 27 6.82 4.57 1.55
CA GLN A 27 7.74 4.11 2.59
C GLN A 27 7.93 2.58 2.58
N VAL A 28 7.06 1.85 1.88
CA VAL A 28 7.06 0.39 1.82
C VAL A 28 7.30 -0.06 0.38
N SER A 29 8.26 -0.96 0.19
CA SER A 29 8.51 -1.59 -1.12
C SER A 29 7.33 -2.47 -1.53
N VAL A 30 7.15 -2.70 -2.83
CA VAL A 30 6.06 -3.55 -3.36
C VAL A 30 6.08 -4.94 -2.70
N SER A 31 7.24 -5.58 -2.59
CA SER A 31 7.37 -6.91 -1.98
C SER A 31 6.98 -6.91 -0.50
N ALA A 32 7.39 -5.89 0.26
CA ALA A 32 7.01 -5.76 1.66
C ALA A 32 5.50 -5.53 1.81
N ALA A 33 4.90 -4.74 0.92
CA ALA A 33 3.46 -4.51 0.91
C ALA A 33 2.67 -5.79 0.59
N MET A 34 3.12 -6.60 -0.38
CA MET A 34 2.45 -7.87 -0.70
C MET A 34 2.55 -8.87 0.47
N ARG A 35 3.72 -8.97 1.11
CA ARG A 35 3.89 -9.82 2.31
C ARG A 35 3.02 -9.35 3.47
N ALA A 36 2.89 -8.04 3.67
CA ALA A 36 1.99 -7.49 4.69
C ALA A 36 0.53 -7.85 4.41
N ARG A 37 0.09 -7.81 3.14
CA ARG A 37 -1.26 -8.26 2.74
C ARG A 37 -1.49 -9.73 3.04
N ASP A 38 -0.51 -10.58 2.75
CA ASP A 38 -0.60 -12.02 3.03
C ASP A 38 -0.70 -12.29 4.53
N ALA A 39 0.11 -11.60 5.33
CA ALA A 39 0.09 -11.72 6.80
C ALA A 39 -1.19 -11.15 7.43
N ALA A 40 -1.78 -10.13 6.82
CA ALA A 40 -3.01 -9.48 7.28
C ALA A 40 -4.28 -10.11 6.70
N ARG A 41 -4.21 -11.33 6.16
CA ARG A 41 -5.40 -12.01 5.62
C ARG A 41 -6.41 -12.25 6.76
N PRO A 42 -7.65 -11.75 6.65
CA PRO A 42 -8.66 -11.92 7.70
C PRO A 42 -8.96 -13.39 7.97
N THR A 43 -9.16 -13.72 9.25
CA THR A 43 -9.63 -15.04 9.68
C THR A 43 -11.14 -15.18 9.51
N ALA A 44 -11.67 -16.39 9.68
CA ALA A 44 -13.12 -16.61 9.69
C ALA A 44 -13.81 -15.87 10.85
N GLU A 45 -13.18 -15.78 12.01
CA GLU A 45 -13.69 -15.03 13.16
C GLU A 45 -13.75 -13.53 12.87
N ASP A 46 -12.72 -12.98 12.21
CA ASP A 46 -12.72 -11.58 11.79
C ASP A 46 -13.88 -11.29 10.83
N LEU A 47 -14.21 -12.22 9.93
CA LEU A 47 -15.33 -12.09 9.01
C LEU A 47 -16.67 -12.18 9.74
N ALA A 48 -16.83 -13.11 10.69
CA ALA A 48 -18.04 -13.23 11.49
C ALA A 48 -18.31 -11.96 12.31
N ARG A 49 -17.28 -11.45 13.01
CA ARG A 49 -17.37 -10.18 13.74
C ARG A 49 -17.72 -9.01 12.80
N ALA A 50 -17.09 -8.96 11.63
CA ALA A 50 -17.37 -7.93 10.65
C ALA A 50 -18.82 -7.95 10.14
N GLU A 51 -19.42 -9.14 9.98
CA GLU A 51 -20.81 -9.29 9.58
C GLU A 51 -21.80 -8.74 10.62
N GLU A 52 -21.49 -8.91 11.92
CA GLU A 52 -22.32 -8.40 13.01
C GLU A 52 -22.15 -6.89 13.24
N GLU A 53 -20.93 -6.36 13.08
CA GLU A 53 -20.58 -5.02 13.56
C GLU A 53 -20.46 -3.95 12.46
N LEU A 54 -20.09 -4.32 11.21
CA LEU A 54 -19.76 -3.32 10.19
C LEU A 54 -20.98 -2.83 9.42
N VAL A 55 -21.21 -1.52 9.46
CA VAL A 55 -22.21 -0.85 8.62
C VAL A 55 -21.59 -0.48 7.27
N ILE A 56 -22.01 -1.17 6.20
CA ILE A 56 -21.54 -0.90 4.82
C ILE A 56 -22.41 0.17 4.14
N VAL A 57 -21.83 1.34 3.89
CA VAL A 57 -22.50 2.46 3.18
C VAL A 57 -22.10 2.47 1.70
N ARG A 58 -23.07 2.36 0.78
CA ARG A 58 -22.84 2.31 -0.68
C ARG A 58 -23.26 3.60 -1.40
N ARG A 59 -22.66 4.74 -1.04
CA ARG A 59 -22.92 6.02 -1.74
C ARG A 59 -22.09 6.11 -3.01
N HIS A 60 -22.74 6.42 -4.14
CA HIS A 60 -22.09 6.58 -5.45
C HIS A 60 -21.26 5.36 -5.91
N TRP A 61 -21.52 4.19 -5.32
CA TRP A 61 -20.86 2.95 -5.69
C TRP A 61 -21.68 2.24 -6.77
N VAL A 62 -21.00 1.79 -7.82
CA VAL A 62 -21.59 1.03 -8.93
C VAL A 62 -20.98 -0.37 -8.94
N PRO A 63 -21.78 -1.45 -8.91
CA PRO A 63 -21.30 -2.81 -9.06
C PRO A 63 -20.39 -3.01 -10.27
N ARG A 64 -19.39 -3.88 -10.14
CA ARG A 64 -18.44 -4.17 -11.23
C ARG A 64 -19.17 -4.73 -12.46
N GLU A 65 -20.23 -5.49 -12.24
CA GLU A 65 -21.05 -6.13 -13.26
C GLU A 65 -21.79 -5.08 -14.13
N GLU A 66 -22.00 -3.88 -13.60
CA GLU A 66 -22.72 -2.77 -14.23
C GLU A 66 -21.79 -1.76 -14.93
N LEU A 67 -20.47 -1.88 -14.74
CA LEU A 67 -19.49 -1.01 -15.40
C LEU A 67 -19.25 -1.42 -16.87
N PRO A 68 -19.02 -0.46 -17.79
CA PRO A 68 -18.68 -0.78 -19.17
C PRO A 68 -17.42 -1.63 -19.27
N ARG A 69 -17.47 -2.73 -20.02
CA ARG A 69 -16.28 -3.53 -20.36
C ARG A 69 -15.48 -2.78 -21.43
N ARG A 70 -14.19 -2.57 -21.19
CA ARG A 70 -13.21 -2.04 -22.16
C ARG A 70 -12.41 -3.19 -22.77
#